data_AF-A0A1F2R1N2-F1
#
_entry.id   AF-A0A1F2R1N2-F1
#
_cell.length_a   1.000
_cell.length_b   1.000
_cell.length_c   1.000
_cell.angle_alpha   90.00
_cell.angle_beta   90.00
_cell.angle_gamma   90.00
#
_symmetry.space_group_name_H-M   'P 1'
#
loop_
_entity.id
_entity.type
_entity.pdbx_description
1 polymer ?
#
loop_
_entity_poly.entity_id
_entity_poly.type
_entity_poly.pdbx_seq_one_letter_code
_entity_poly.pdbx_strand_id
1 'polypeptide(L)' 'MYKLNGIMRQGTIDSSLTSARYATLEEARAGARELLRDDRVLRAMIVWNEIPPRFVEWVER' A
#
# COMPACT_ATOMS: atom_id res chain seq x y z
N MET A 1 5.63 10.49 6.32
CA MET A 1 5.53 9.02 6.42
C MET A 1 4.37 8.54 5.57
N TYR A 2 4.54 7.39 4.93
CA TYR A 2 3.58 6.76 4.04
C TYR A 2 3.14 5.43 4.63
N LYS A 3 1.94 4.99 4.27
CA LYS A 3 1.43 3.65 4.55
C LYS A 3 0.86 3.05 3.27
N LEU A 4 0.81 1.73 3.21
CA LEU A 4 0.29 0.99 2.07
C LEU A 4 -1.07 0.37 2.42
N ASN A 5 -1.97 0.28 1.44
CA ASN A 5 -3.19 -0.52 1.57
C ASN A 5 -3.25 -1.46 0.37
N GLY A 6 -3.10 -2.76 0.60
CA GLY A 6 -3.29 -3.76 -0.44
C GLY A 6 -4.78 -3.99 -0.69
N ILE A 7 -5.19 -3.99 -1.96
CA ILE A 7 -6.50 -4.48 -2.38
C ILE A 7 -6.34 -5.92 -2.85
N MET A 8 -7.02 -6.84 -2.17
CA MET A 8 -7.05 -8.24 -2.55
C MET A 8 -8.04 -8.51 -3.67
N ARG A 9 -7.91 -9.67 -4.33
CA ARG A 9 -8.84 -10.15 -5.37
C ARG A 9 -10.29 -10.26 -4.92
N GLN A 10 -10.52 -10.42 -3.62
CA GLN A 10 -11.85 -10.45 -2.99
C GLN A 10 -12.42 -9.05 -2.67
N GLY A 11 -11.70 -7.97 -3.02
CA GLY A 11 -12.11 -6.59 -2.77
C GLY A 11 -11.82 -6.09 -1.34
N THR A 12 -11.21 -6.92 -0.50
CA THR A 12 -10.89 -6.57 0.88
C THR A 12 -9.56 -5.82 0.96
N ILE A 13 -9.52 -4.79 1.80
CA ILE A 13 -8.29 -4.12 2.21
C ILE A 13 -7.69 -4.91 3.37
N ASP A 14 -6.45 -5.36 3.21
CA ASP A 14 -5.74 -6.03 4.30
C ASP A 14 -5.19 -5.01 5.29
N SER A 15 -5.79 -4.95 6.48
CA SER A 15 -5.39 -4.05 7.56
C SER A 15 -4.05 -4.43 8.19
N SER A 16 -3.60 -5.68 8.06
CA SER A 16 -2.27 -6.10 8.54
C SER A 16 -1.15 -5.52 7.67
N LEU A 17 -1.42 -5.35 6.38
CA LEU A 17 -0.51 -4.73 5.40
C LEU A 17 -0.44 -3.20 5.56
N THR A 18 -1.42 -2.59 6.23
CA THR A 18 -1.47 -1.16 6.55
C THR A 18 -0.59 -0.74 7.74
N SER A 19 0.00 -1.69 8.46
CA SER A 19 0.84 -1.42 9.64
C SER A 19 2.24 -0.92 9.29
N ALA A 20 2.76 -1.25 8.10
CA ALA A 20 4.07 -0.83 7.64
C ALA A 20 4.11 0.69 7.36
N ARG A 21 5.09 1.37 7.95
CA ARG A 21 5.33 2.82 7.77
C ARG A 21 6.62 3.05 7.00
N TYR A 22 6.53 3.85 5.95
CA TYR A 22 7.66 4.19 5.09
C TYR A 22 8.02 5.67 5.28
N ALA A 23 9.30 6.01 5.36
CA ALA A 23 9.74 7.38 5.55
C ALA A 23 9.60 8.19 4.25
N THR A 24 9.94 7.55 3.12
CA THR A 24 9.92 8.13 1.78
C THR A 24 8.92 7.45 0.84
N LEU A 25 8.57 8.14 -0.25
CA LEU A 25 7.73 7.57 -1.30
C LEU A 25 8.43 6.43 -2.04
N GLU A 26 9.75 6.50 -2.18
CA GLU A 26 10.53 5.46 -2.88
C GLU A 26 10.51 4.14 -2.09
N GLU A 27 10.70 4.19 -0.78
CA GLU A 27 10.54 3.03 0.10
C GLU A 27 9.11 2.48 0.06
N ALA A 28 8.10 3.36 0.01
CA ALA A 28 6.71 2.95 -0.12
C ALA A 28 6.44 2.24 -1.45
N ARG A 29 7.03 2.71 -2.57
CA ARG A 29 6.96 2.04 -3.87
C ARG A 29 7.66 0.68 -3.85
N ALA A 30 8.81 0.58 -3.19
CA ALA A 30 9.51 -0.68 -3.03
C ALA A 30 8.65 -1.69 -2.26
N GLY A 31 8.11 -1.29 -1.09
CA GLY A 31 7.19 -2.11 -0.31
C GLY A 31 5.91 -2.48 -1.07
N ALA A 32 5.38 -1.57 -1.89
CA ALA A 32 4.23 -1.85 -2.75
C ALA A 32 4.54 -2.91 -3.81
N ARG A 33 5.74 -2.90 -4.41
CA ARG A 33 6.17 -3.96 -5.33
C ARG A 33 6.37 -5.29 -4.64
N GLU A 34 6.89 -5.29 -3.42
CA GLU A 34 6.98 -6.52 -2.62
C GLU A 34 5.59 -7.07 -2.29
N LEU A 35 4.64 -6.19 -1.97
CA LEU A 35 3.24 -6.55 -1.71
C LEU A 35 2.58 -7.22 -2.92
N LEU A 36 2.87 -6.72 -4.12
CA LEU A 36 2.34 -7.26 -5.39
C LEU A 36 2.99 -8.59 -5.82
N ARG A 37 4.01 -9.07 -5.11
CA ARG A 37 4.51 -10.45 -5.29
C ARG A 37 3.56 -11.48 -4.71
N ASP A 38 2.68 -11.10 -3.79
CA ASP A 38 1.59 -11.96 -3.33
C ASP A 38 0.47 -11.93 -4.38
N ASP A 39 0.22 -13.08 -5.03
CA ASP A 39 -0.80 -13.23 -6.08
C ASP A 39 -2.24 -12.92 -5.60
N ARG A 40 -2.46 -12.82 -4.28
CA ARG A 40 -3.75 -12.41 -3.72
C ARG A 40 -3.97 -10.91 -3.82
N VAL A 41 -2.91 -10.12 -3.94
CA VAL A 41 -2.93 -8.65 -4.01
C VAL A 41 -2.99 -8.21 -5.48
N LEU A 42 -4.03 -7.47 -5.84
CA LEU A 42 -4.21 -6.95 -7.20
C LEU A 42 -3.54 -5.59 -7.40
N ARG A 43 -3.61 -4.73 -6.39
CA ARG A 43 -3.09 -3.36 -6.40
C ARG A 43 -2.75 -2.90 -5.00
N ALA A 44 -1.78 -2.01 -4.87
CA ALA A 44 -1.39 -1.37 -3.63
C ALA A 44 -1.66 0.13 -3.71
N MET A 45 -2.34 0.68 -2.71
CA MET A 45 -2.55 2.11 -2.53
C MET A 45 -1.46 2.69 -1.65
N ILE A 46 -0.75 3.72 -2.11
CA ILE A 46 0.14 4.50 -1.26
C ILE A 46 -0.65 5.71 -0.74
N VAL A 47 -0.62 5.91 0.58
CA VAL A 47 -1.25 7.09 1.21
C VAL A 47 -0.30 7.71 2.23
N TRP A 48 -0.44 9.02 2.44
CA TRP A 48 0.19 9.71 3.57
C TRP A 48 -0.41 9.22 4.89
N ASN A 49 0.46 8.96 5.85
CA ASN A 49 0.08 8.60 7.22
C ASN A 49 -0.27 9.87 8.04
N GLU A 50 -1.22 10.65 7.56
CA GLU A 50 -1.82 11.81 8.23
C GLU A 50 -3.31 11.55 8.51
N ILE A 51 -3.96 12.39 9.31
CA ILE A 51 -5.40 12.30 9.61
C ILE A 51 -6.07 13.57 9.07
N PRO A 52 -6.92 13.49 8.03
CA PRO A 52 -7.33 12.28 7.30
C PRO A 52 -6.24 11.76 6.34
N PRO A 53 -6.15 10.45 6.06
CA PRO A 53 -5.15 9.90 5.16
C PRO A 53 -5.29 10.49 3.75
N ARG A 54 -4.20 11.03 3.21
CA ARG A 54 -4.20 11.59 1.86
C ARG A 54 -3.67 10.57 0.86
N PHE A 55 -4.46 10.31 -0.19
CA PHE A 55 -4.06 9.48 -1.31
C PHE A 55 -2.83 10.05 -2.02
N VAL A 56 -1.89 9.17 -2.39
CA VAL A 56 -0.69 9.54 -3.16
C VAL A 56 -0.77 8.94 -4.55
N GLU A 57 -0.75 7.61 -4.65
CA GLU A 57 -0.77 6.91 -5.93
C GLU A 57 -1.22 5.47 -5.78
N TRP A 58 -1.53 4.86 -6.92
CA TRP A 58 -1.74 3.42 -7.05
C TRP A 58 -0.52 2.76 -7.66
N VAL A 59 -0.18 1.59 -7.13
CA VAL A 59 0.80 0.69 -7.71
C VAL A 59 0.07 -0.59 -8.09
N GLU A 60 0.18 -0.97 -9.35
CA GLU A 60 -0.47 -2.14 -9.95
C GLU A 60 0.60 -3.06 -10.54
N ARG A 61 0.24 -4.32 -10.80
CA ARG A 61 1.13 -5.28 -11.45
C ARG A 61 1.10 -5.13 -12.96
#